data_AF-A0A7G9LCN4-F1
#
_entry.id   AF-A0A7G9LCN4-F1
#
_cell.length_a   1.000
_cell.length_b   1.000
_cell.length_c   1.000
_cell.angle_alpha   90.00
_cell.angle_beta   90.00
_cell.angle_gamma   90.00
#
_symmetry.space_group_name_H-M   'P 1'
#
loop_
_entity.id
_entity.type
_entity.pdbx_description
1 polymer ?
#
loop_
_entity_poly.entity_id
_entity_poly.type
_entity_poly.pdbx_seq_one_letter_code
_entity_poly.pdbx_strand_id
1 'polypeptide(L)'
;MEKEITSLALAFELLKIIDNNNWLDIKFKLKNNKNVVRLYLKDNSLEPIFGAKVKQPFSVYLGKSSITLYFRANQEYITKGIETLRLDFNKPNQQEEFGDYYVRITDIKDIEKLIDFIFIKKLKLNYRNIF
;
A
#
# COMPACT_ATOMS: atom_id res chain seq x y z
N MET A 1 16.85 12.37 -21.40
CA MET A 1 15.42 12.08 -21.60
C MET A 1 15.00 11.18 -20.45
N GLU A 2 14.46 11.76 -19.38
CA GLU A 2 13.98 10.99 -18.23
C GLU A 2 12.82 10.12 -18.70
N LYS A 3 12.89 8.81 -18.46
CA LYS A 3 11.78 7.90 -18.75
C LYS A 3 10.62 8.32 -17.85
N GLU A 4 9.52 8.76 -18.45
CA GLU A 4 8.28 8.98 -17.75
C GLU A 4 7.85 7.64 -17.13
N ILE A 5 7.97 7.53 -15.80
CA ILE A 5 7.56 6.32 -15.08
C ILE A 5 6.03 6.33 -15.06
N THR A 6 5.43 5.38 -15.78
CA THR A 6 3.98 5.24 -15.78
C THR A 6 3.49 4.68 -14.44
N SER A 7 2.26 5.03 -14.05
CA SER A 7 1.59 4.40 -12.90
C SER A 7 1.51 2.87 -13.02
N LEU A 8 1.51 2.34 -14.24
CA LEU A 8 1.55 0.91 -14.51
C LEU A 8 2.90 0.30 -14.10
N ALA A 9 4.02 0.95 -14.44
CA ALA A 9 5.35 0.51 -14.00
C ALA A 9 5.47 0.55 -12.47
N LEU A 10 4.99 1.62 -11.83
CA LEU A 10 4.91 1.74 -10.36
C LEU A 10 4.08 0.61 -9.74
N ALA A 11 2.94 0.27 -10.35
CA ALA A 11 2.08 -0.81 -9.89
C ALA A 11 2.74 -2.18 -10.00
N PHE A 12 3.43 -2.46 -11.11
CA PHE A 12 4.15 -3.72 -11.30
C PHE A 12 5.26 -3.90 -10.28
N GLU A 13 6.03 -2.85 -9.98
CA GLU A 13 7.09 -2.92 -8.97
C GLU A 13 6.53 -3.12 -7.56
N LEU A 14 5.48 -2.38 -7.21
CA LEU A 14 4.76 -2.60 -5.96
C LEU A 14 4.26 -4.05 -5.86
N LEU A 15 3.65 -4.57 -6.93
CA LEU A 15 3.15 -5.95 -6.98
C LEU A 15 4.28 -6.96 -6.84
N LYS A 16 5.39 -6.80 -7.56
CA LYS A 16 6.56 -7.67 -7.46
C LYS A 16 7.09 -7.74 -6.03
N ILE A 17 7.18 -6.59 -5.36
CA ILE A 17 7.65 -6.54 -3.98
C ILE A 17 6.63 -7.21 -3.04
N ILE A 18 5.32 -7.06 -3.29
CA ILE A 18 4.26 -7.68 -2.49
C ILE A 18 4.14 -9.19 -2.73
N ASP A 19 4.18 -9.64 -3.98
CA ASP A 19 3.93 -11.03 -4.41
C ASP A 19 4.99 -12.00 -3.87
N ASN A 20 6.20 -11.48 -3.64
CA ASN A 20 7.26 -12.21 -2.94
C ASN A 20 6.96 -12.45 -1.44
N ASN A 21 5.81 -12.02 -0.91
CA ASN A 21 5.43 -12.17 0.48
C ASN A 21 4.30 -13.18 0.69
N ASN A 22 4.46 -14.02 1.73
CA ASN A 22 3.45 -15.02 2.12
C ASN A 22 2.29 -14.46 2.96
N TRP A 23 2.17 -13.15 3.08
CA TRP A 23 1.26 -12.50 4.03
C TRP A 23 -0.01 -11.96 3.38
N LEU A 24 0.06 -11.64 2.07
CA LEU A 24 -1.01 -10.96 1.36
C LEU A 24 -1.48 -11.78 0.16
N ASP A 25 -2.80 -11.88 0.01
CA ASP A 25 -3.47 -12.28 -1.23
C ASP A 25 -3.80 -11.04 -2.05
N ILE A 26 -3.53 -11.11 -3.35
CA ILE A 26 -3.73 -10.00 -4.28
C ILE A 26 -4.99 -10.27 -5.11
N LYS A 27 -5.92 -9.30 -5.14
CA LYS A 27 -7.10 -9.36 -6.02
C LYS A 27 -7.23 -8.10 -6.86
N PHE A 28 -7.37 -8.29 -8.17
CA PHE A 28 -7.62 -7.22 -9.12
C PHE A 28 -9.13 -6.99 -9.25
N LYS A 29 -9.55 -5.73 -9.21
CA LYS A 29 -10.95 -5.33 -9.40
C LYS A 29 -11.06 -4.03 -10.18
N LEU A 30 -12.08 -3.95 -11.02
CA LEU A 30 -12.57 -2.67 -11.54
C LEU A 30 -13.60 -2.10 -10.56
N LYS A 31 -13.47 -0.82 -10.20
CA LYS A 31 -14.45 -0.12 -9.35
C LYS A 31 -14.58 1.32 -9.80
N ASN A 32 -15.78 1.85 -10.02
CA ASN A 32 -15.98 3.25 -10.45
C ASN A 32 -15.09 3.63 -11.67
N ASN A 33 -14.94 2.73 -12.65
CA ASN A 33 -14.05 2.85 -13.82
C ASN A 33 -12.55 2.99 -13.50
N LYS A 34 -12.16 2.56 -12.31
CA LYS A 34 -10.79 2.62 -11.79
C LYS A 34 -10.23 1.21 -11.60
N ASN A 35 -9.00 1.00 -12.06
CA ASN A 35 -8.25 -0.23 -11.78
C ASN A 35 -7.74 -0.18 -10.34
N VAL A 36 -8.14 -1.17 -9.55
CA VAL A 36 -7.78 -1.26 -8.13
C VAL A 36 -7.17 -2.62 -7.84
N VAL A 37 -6.00 -2.61 -7.20
CA VAL A 37 -5.39 -3.80 -6.60
C VAL A 37 -5.78 -3.81 -5.13
N ARG A 38 -6.30 -4.93 -4.64
CA ARG A 38 -6.66 -5.09 -3.23
C ARG A 38 -5.75 -6.13 -2.59
N LEU A 39 -5.24 -5.80 -1.42
CA LEU A 39 -4.33 -6.65 -0.66
C LEU A 39 -5.08 -7.15 0.57
N TYR A 40 -5.23 -8.47 0.64
CA TYR A 40 -5.97 -9.16 1.70
C TYR A 40 -5.01 -9.93 2.60
N LEU A 41 -5.28 -9.98 3.90
CA LEU A 41 -4.52 -10.83 4.81
C LEU A 41 -4.82 -12.30 4.54
N LYS A 42 -3.78 -13.12 4.39
CA LYS A 42 -3.89 -14.59 4.23
C LYS A 42 -4.35 -15.28 5.53
N ASP A 43 -4.02 -14.70 6.67
CA ASP A 43 -4.40 -15.21 7.98
C ASP A 43 -4.81 -14.06 8.94
N ASN A 44 -4.92 -14.38 10.22
CA ASN A 44 -5.35 -13.48 11.28
C ASN A 44 -4.16 -12.89 12.09
N SER A 45 -2.92 -13.10 11.66
CA SER A 45 -1.71 -12.65 12.39
C SER A 45 -1.65 -11.13 12.61
N LEU A 46 -2.29 -10.35 11.73
CA LEU A 46 -2.34 -8.88 11.82
C LEU A 46 -3.68 -8.35 12.36
N GLU A 47 -4.55 -9.21 12.90
CA GLU A 47 -5.78 -8.77 13.59
C GLU A 47 -5.54 -7.77 14.72
N PRO A 48 -4.48 -7.86 15.54
CA PRO A 48 -4.22 -6.85 16.57
C PRO A 48 -3.95 -5.44 16.02
N ILE A 49 -3.62 -5.34 14.73
CA ILE A 49 -3.23 -4.11 14.05
C ILE A 49 -4.41 -3.52 13.28
N PHE A 50 -5.12 -4.36 12.51
CA PHE A 50 -6.20 -3.92 11.63
C PHE A 50 -7.60 -4.17 12.21
N GLY A 51 -7.69 -4.94 13.29
CA GLY A 51 -8.95 -5.43 13.87
C GLY A 51 -9.44 -6.70 13.19
N ALA A 52 -10.13 -7.55 13.96
CA ALA A 52 -10.61 -8.88 13.54
C ALA A 52 -11.54 -8.89 12.31
N LYS A 53 -12.16 -7.76 11.98
CA LYS A 53 -13.06 -7.63 10.83
C LYS A 53 -12.37 -7.20 9.54
N VAL A 54 -11.12 -6.73 9.60
CA VAL A 54 -10.43 -6.14 8.44
C VAL A 54 -9.57 -7.18 7.74
N LYS A 55 -10.21 -7.96 6.85
CA LYS A 55 -9.50 -8.88 5.94
C LYS A 55 -8.77 -8.18 4.79
N GLN A 56 -9.10 -6.91 4.51
CA GLN A 56 -8.55 -6.13 3.39
C GLN A 56 -7.91 -4.82 3.88
N PRO A 57 -6.72 -4.87 4.49
CA PRO A 57 -6.10 -3.70 5.10
C PRO A 57 -5.59 -2.66 4.10
N PHE A 58 -5.38 -3.02 2.82
CA PHE A 58 -4.85 -2.08 1.84
C PHE A 58 -5.57 -2.14 0.49
N SER A 59 -5.54 -1.02 -0.22
CA SER A 59 -5.95 -0.92 -1.62
C SER A 59 -5.01 0.01 -2.39
N VAL A 60 -4.73 -0.32 -3.64
CA VAL A 60 -3.91 0.48 -4.53
C VAL A 60 -4.76 0.90 -5.71
N TYR A 61 -4.93 2.20 -5.89
CA TYR A 61 -5.57 2.75 -7.07
C TYR A 61 -4.53 3.13 -8.11
N LEU A 62 -4.75 2.71 -9.36
CA LEU A 62 -3.89 3.02 -10.49
C LEU A 62 -4.43 4.26 -11.22
N GLY A 63 -3.79 5.41 -10.98
CA GLY A 63 -4.06 6.64 -11.71
C GLY A 63 -3.33 6.68 -13.06
N LYS A 64 -3.36 7.82 -13.76
CA LYS A 64 -2.62 7.99 -15.04
C LYS A 64 -1.11 8.18 -14.83
N SER A 65 -0.73 8.94 -13.80
CA SER A 65 0.65 9.36 -13.52
C SER A 65 1.12 9.05 -12.09
N SER A 66 0.28 8.39 -11.30
CA SER A 66 0.58 8.03 -9.91
C SER A 66 -0.18 6.78 -9.51
N ILE A 67 0.29 6.16 -8.43
CA ILE A 67 -0.50 5.20 -7.67
C ILE A 67 -0.95 5.85 -6.36
N THR A 68 -2.13 5.48 -5.88
CA THR A 68 -2.61 5.89 -4.55
C THR A 68 -2.75 4.65 -3.68
N LEU A 69 -1.99 4.58 -2.58
CA LEU A 69 -2.13 3.53 -1.57
C LEU A 69 -3.08 3.99 -0.47
N TYR A 70 -4.16 3.25 -0.28
CA TYR A 70 -5.10 3.40 0.82
C TYR A 70 -4.82 2.37 1.91
N PHE A 71 -4.90 2.82 3.16
CA PHE A 71 -4.69 2.03 4.37
C PHE A 71 -5.98 2.00 5.20
N ARG A 72 -6.44 0.82 5.61
CA ARG A 72 -7.55 0.63 6.56
C ARG A 72 -6.98 0.26 7.92
N ALA A 73 -6.39 1.23 8.58
CA ALA A 73 -5.76 1.08 9.88
C ALA A 73 -5.82 2.42 10.63
N ASN A 74 -5.67 2.36 11.95
CA ASN A 74 -5.47 3.55 12.75
C ASN A 74 -4.26 4.34 12.20
N GLN A 75 -4.46 5.65 11.96
CA GLN A 75 -3.42 6.56 11.46
C GLN A 75 -2.14 6.43 12.24
N GLU A 76 -2.25 6.52 13.56
CA GLU A 76 -1.11 6.67 14.45
C GLU A 76 -0.22 5.43 14.36
N TYR A 77 -0.82 4.25 14.19
CA TYR A 77 -0.07 3.03 13.99
C TYR A 77 0.81 3.10 12.72
N ILE A 78 0.20 3.51 11.59
CA ILE A 78 0.85 3.62 10.29
C ILE A 78 1.86 4.76 10.25
N THR A 79 1.51 5.94 10.78
CA THR A 79 2.27 7.17 10.63
C THR A 79 3.31 7.41 11.73
N LYS A 80 3.25 6.72 12.86
CA LYS A 80 4.25 6.92 13.93
C LYS A 80 5.67 6.63 13.44
N GLY A 81 6.54 7.63 13.44
CA GLY A 81 7.93 7.51 12.94
C GLY A 81 8.08 7.58 11.41
N ILE A 82 6.98 7.80 10.67
CA ILE A 82 6.99 7.88 9.22
C ILE A 82 7.55 9.20 8.68
N GLU A 83 7.76 10.19 9.55
CA GLU A 83 8.31 11.51 9.21
C GLU A 83 9.68 11.42 8.54
N THR A 84 10.38 10.31 8.76
CA THR A 84 11.64 9.95 8.09
C THR A 84 11.48 9.65 6.59
N LEU A 85 10.29 9.28 6.12
CA LEU A 85 10.02 8.94 4.72
C LEU A 85 9.71 10.16 3.85
N ARG A 86 9.34 11.30 4.45
CA ARG A 86 8.90 12.52 3.75
C ARG A 86 7.78 12.26 2.73
N LEU A 87 6.78 11.47 3.14
CA LEU A 87 5.59 11.17 2.33
C LEU A 87 4.34 11.82 2.93
N ASP A 88 3.48 12.38 2.07
CA ASP A 88 2.25 13.06 2.48
C ASP A 88 1.09 12.07 2.65
N PHE A 89 0.78 11.76 3.92
CA PHE A 89 -0.40 10.97 4.29
C PHE A 89 -1.61 11.87 4.46
N ASN A 90 -2.66 11.55 3.72
CA ASN A 90 -3.89 12.34 3.66
C ASN A 90 -5.09 11.53 4.16
N LYS A 91 -6.08 12.23 4.72
CA LYS A 91 -7.40 11.65 4.96
C LYS A 91 -8.21 11.68 3.67
N PRO A 92 -8.97 10.63 3.36
CA PRO A 92 -9.92 10.67 2.28
C PRO A 92 -11.01 11.71 2.53
N ASN A 93 -11.38 12.48 1.51
CA ASN A 93 -12.42 13.51 1.61
C ASN A 93 -13.85 12.94 1.48
N GLN A 94 -13.98 11.68 1.09
CA GLN A 94 -15.27 11.00 0.87
C GLN A 94 -15.25 9.63 1.56
N GLN A 95 -16.36 9.26 2.22
CA GLN A 95 -16.52 7.95 2.87
C GLN A 95 -16.38 6.75 1.90
N GLU A 96 -16.54 6.98 0.59
CA GLU A 96 -16.37 5.94 -0.43
C GLU A 96 -14.90 5.61 -0.74
N GLU A 97 -13.95 6.39 -0.25
CA GLU A 97 -12.53 6.07 -0.38
C GLU A 97 -12.14 5.07 0.71
N PHE A 98 -11.72 3.88 0.30
CA PHE A 98 -11.64 2.66 1.10
C PHE A 98 -10.52 2.61 2.14
N GLY A 99 -10.02 3.73 2.63
CA GLY A 99 -8.98 3.79 3.65
C GLY A 99 -9.35 4.78 4.73
N ASP A 100 -8.80 4.59 5.92
CA ASP A 100 -8.74 5.65 6.92
C ASP A 100 -7.75 6.74 6.46
N TYR A 101 -6.74 6.35 5.68
CA TYR A 101 -5.66 7.19 5.16
C TYR A 101 -5.21 6.76 3.77
N TYR A 102 -4.60 7.68 3.03
CA TYR A 102 -3.92 7.36 1.79
C TYR A 102 -2.63 8.16 1.58
N VAL A 103 -1.79 7.62 0.69
CA VAL A 103 -0.58 8.28 0.17
C VAL A 103 -0.61 8.20 -1.34
N ARG A 104 -0.22 9.28 -2.02
CA ARG A 104 -0.05 9.30 -3.47
C ARG A 104 1.44 9.24 -3.80
N ILE A 105 1.81 8.34 -4.71
CA ILE A 105 3.20 8.10 -5.08
C ILE A 105 3.38 8.29 -6.59
N THR A 106 4.38 9.09 -6.95
CA THR A 106 4.78 9.39 -8.34
C THR A 106 6.19 8.90 -8.67
N ASP A 107 6.98 8.49 -7.67
CA ASP A 107 8.37 8.02 -7.82
C ASP A 107 8.52 6.60 -7.25
N ILE A 108 9.26 5.75 -7.96
CA ILE A 108 9.56 4.38 -7.56
C ILE A 108 10.34 4.32 -6.23
N LYS A 109 11.25 5.28 -5.97
CA LYS A 109 12.03 5.31 -4.72
C LYS A 109 11.14 5.45 -3.50
N ASP A 110 10.01 6.13 -3.65
CA ASP A 110 9.05 6.34 -2.57
C ASP A 110 8.19 5.11 -2.33
N ILE A 111 7.97 4.28 -3.36
CA ILE A 111 7.36 2.95 -3.21
C ILE A 111 8.27 2.05 -2.37
N GLU A 112 9.55 1.97 -2.71
CA GLU A 112 10.52 1.12 -1.99
C GLU A 112 10.61 1.51 -0.52
N LYS A 113 10.76 2.81 -0.23
CA LYS A 113 10.77 3.36 1.14
C LYS A 113 9.49 3.02 1.90
N LEU A 114 8.34 3.20 1.27
CA LEU A 114 7.06 2.92 1.90
C LEU A 114 6.90 1.43 2.19
N ILE A 115 7.36 0.56 1.29
CA ILE A 115 7.30 -0.88 1.50
C ILE A 115 8.21 -1.31 2.65
N ASP A 116 9.47 -0.88 2.63
CA ASP A 116 10.42 -1.15 3.70
C ASP A 116 9.88 -0.67 5.05
N PHE A 117 9.29 0.52 5.11
CA PHE A 117 8.79 1.04 6.37
C PHE A 117 7.50 0.37 6.84
N ILE A 118 6.45 0.36 6.00
CA ILE A 118 5.13 -0.13 6.43
C ILE A 118 5.11 -1.66 6.49
N PHE A 119 5.53 -2.34 5.43
CA PHE A 119 5.34 -3.78 5.35
C PHE A 119 6.47 -4.51 6.11
N ILE A 120 7.72 -4.06 5.99
CA ILE A 120 8.84 -4.74 6.64
C ILE A 120 9.01 -4.26 8.09
N LYS A 121 9.30 -2.98 8.33
CA LYS A 121 9.64 -2.51 9.69
C LYS A 121 8.45 -2.47 10.64
N LYS A 122 7.31 -1.96 10.17
CA LYS A 122 6.11 -1.78 11.01
C LYS A 122 5.34 -3.07 11.19
N LEU A 123 4.96 -3.70 10.09
CA LEU A 123 4.14 -4.91 10.11
C LEU A 123 4.97 -6.20 10.32
N LYS A 124 6.30 -6.10 10.28
CA LYS A 124 7.22 -7.24 10.47
C LYS A 124 6.92 -8.40 9.51
N LEU A 125 6.46 -8.08 8.31
CA LEU A 125 6.22 -9.10 7.29
C LEU A 125 7.59 -9.62 6.86
N ASN A 126 7.88 -10.89 7.22
CA ASN A 126 9.18 -11.50 7.01
C ASN A 126 9.59 -11.40 5.53
N TYR A 127 10.70 -10.72 5.28
CA TYR A 127 11.32 -10.55 3.98
C TYR A 127 12.39 -11.65 3.82
N ARG A 128 12.12 -12.69 3.02
CA ARG A 128 13.20 -13.63 2.63
C ARG A 128 13.98 -12.99 1.48
N ASN A 129 15.15 -12.43 1.81
CA ASN A 129 16.27 -12.04 0.94
C ASN A 129 15.92 -11.56 -0.48
N ILE A 130 15.78 -10.25 -0.67
CA ILE A 130 15.93 -9.61 -1.98
C ILE A 130 16.76 -8.35 -1.80
N PHE A 131 18.08 -8.51 -1.80
CA PHE A 131 19.09 -7.60 -2.37
C PHE A 131 20.34 -8.44 -2.68
#